data_AF-A0A9E0MJH0-F1
#
_entry.id   AF-A0A9E0MJH0-F1
#
_cell.length_a   1.000
_cell.length_b   1.000
_cell.length_c   1.000
_cell.angle_alpha   90.00
_cell.angle_beta   90.00
_cell.angle_gamma   90.00
#
_symmetry.space_group_name_H-M   'P 1'
#
loop_
_entity.id
_entity.type
_entity.pdbx_description
1 polymer ?
#
loop_
_entity_poly.entity_id
_entity_poly.type
_entity_poly.pdbx_seq_one_letter_code
_entity_poly.pdbx_strand_id
1 'polypeptide(L)'
;MTKVALALALTVASAACGRGATDGPTCRQAGARFDQLERAQLATAGLPEAERDRVAHLIAPMRDALIRACTEHAWTVAARTCFSDAGDRAGFYACESQLTPEQQARLAAAAAK
;
A
#
# COMPACT_ATOMS: atom_id res chain seq x y z
N MET A 1 17.43 54.59 -9.34
CA MET A 1 17.13 54.35 -7.91
C MET A 1 16.23 53.13 -7.82
N THR A 2 16.85 51.98 -7.63
CA THR A 2 16.23 50.65 -7.72
C THR A 2 15.59 50.31 -6.37
N LYS A 3 14.26 50.17 -6.32
CA LYS A 3 13.55 49.70 -5.14
C LYS A 3 13.31 48.19 -5.28
N VAL A 4 14.14 47.41 -4.60
CA VAL A 4 13.86 46.01 -4.29
C VAL A 4 12.79 46.01 -3.21
N ALA A 5 11.66 45.34 -3.46
CA ALA A 5 10.73 44.93 -2.43
C ALA A 5 10.41 43.44 -2.65
N LEU A 6 10.78 42.68 -1.64
CA LEU A 6 10.74 41.25 -1.50
C LEU A 6 9.33 40.77 -1.12
N ALA A 7 9.08 39.48 -1.39
CA ALA A 7 8.09 38.58 -0.77
C ALA A 7 6.64 38.62 -1.30
N LEU A 8 6.12 37.47 -1.74
CA LEU A 8 5.61 36.42 -0.86
C LEU A 8 5.36 35.12 -1.63
N ALA A 9 5.74 34.01 -1.01
CA ALA A 9 5.55 32.65 -1.48
C ALA A 9 4.05 32.30 -1.55
N LEU A 10 3.61 31.82 -2.71
CA LEU A 10 2.32 31.15 -2.86
C LEU A 10 2.53 29.65 -2.65
N THR A 11 2.56 29.22 -1.39
CA THR A 11 2.41 27.80 -1.05
C THR A 11 0.97 27.40 -1.32
N VAL A 12 0.74 26.71 -2.44
CA VAL A 12 -0.50 25.99 -2.68
C VAL A 12 -0.52 24.81 -1.70
N ALA A 13 -1.19 25.04 -0.57
CA ALA A 13 -1.62 24.00 0.34
C ALA A 13 -2.69 23.17 -0.38
N SER A 14 -2.24 22.09 -1.03
CA SER A 14 -3.15 21.03 -1.48
C SER A 14 -3.83 20.46 -0.24
N ALA A 15 -5.15 20.59 -0.20
CA ALA A 15 -6.03 20.01 0.80
C ALA A 15 -5.83 18.49 0.90
N ALA A 16 -5.01 18.03 1.85
CA ALA A 16 -5.12 16.68 2.38
C ALA A 16 -6.12 16.73 3.54
N CYS A 17 -7.35 16.31 3.23
CA CYS A 17 -8.45 16.20 4.18
C CYS A 17 -7.99 15.55 5.49
N GLY A 18 -8.35 16.18 6.61
CA GLY A 18 -8.02 15.73 7.95
C GLY A 18 -8.35 14.26 8.19
N ARG A 19 -7.36 13.55 8.73
CA ARG A 19 -7.56 12.34 9.51
C ARG A 19 -6.69 12.50 10.74
N GLY A 20 -7.32 12.48 11.92
CA GLY A 20 -6.63 12.61 13.19
C GLY A 20 -5.42 11.69 13.25
N ALA A 21 -4.24 12.28 13.37
CA ALA A 21 -2.98 11.59 13.37
C ALA A 21 -2.67 11.12 14.80
N THR A 22 -3.03 9.87 15.12
CA THR A 22 -2.42 9.15 16.25
C THR A 22 -2.08 7.69 15.95
N ASP A 23 -2.77 7.02 15.01
CA ASP A 23 -2.65 5.54 14.90
C ASP A 23 -2.04 5.02 13.58
N GLY A 24 -1.54 5.92 12.73
CA GLY A 24 -0.95 5.60 11.42
C GLY A 24 -1.94 4.96 10.42
N PRO A 25 -1.43 4.40 9.31
CA PRO A 25 -2.26 3.74 8.30
C PRO A 25 -2.97 2.50 8.83
N THR A 26 -4.18 2.26 8.33
CA THR A 26 -5.00 1.07 8.64
C THR A 26 -4.60 -0.13 7.79
N CYS A 27 -4.93 -1.35 8.24
CA CYS A 27 -4.76 -2.56 7.44
C CYS A 27 -5.48 -2.49 6.08
N ARG A 28 -6.62 -1.78 6.01
CA ARG A 28 -7.34 -1.54 4.76
C ARG A 28 -6.54 -0.65 3.80
N GLN A 29 -5.80 0.33 4.30
CA GLN A 29 -4.93 1.17 3.46
C GLN A 29 -3.75 0.36 2.90
N ALA A 30 -3.13 -0.51 3.70
CA ALA A 30 -2.11 -1.44 3.21
C ALA A 30 -2.69 -2.38 2.12
N GLY A 31 -3.89 -2.94 2.33
CA GLY A 31 -4.57 -3.74 1.31
C GLY A 31 -4.92 -2.95 0.04
N ALA A 32 -5.41 -1.72 0.18
CA ALA A 32 -5.67 -0.87 -0.99
C ALA A 32 -4.38 -0.61 -1.80
N ARG A 33 -3.24 -0.45 -1.12
CA ARG A 33 -1.96 -0.28 -1.79
C ARG A 33 -1.55 -1.53 -2.58
N PHE A 34 -1.71 -2.71 -2.00
CA PHE A 34 -1.51 -3.98 -2.71
C PHE A 34 -2.35 -4.07 -3.99
N ASP A 35 -3.65 -3.81 -3.90
CA ASP A 35 -4.57 -3.88 -5.05
C ASP A 35 -4.17 -2.91 -6.16
N GLN A 36 -3.77 -1.68 -5.81
CA GLN A 36 -3.25 -0.70 -6.77
C GLN A 36 -1.99 -1.19 -7.49
N LEU A 37 -1.02 -1.71 -6.74
CA LEU A 37 0.26 -2.18 -7.29
C LEU A 37 0.06 -3.36 -8.24
N GLU A 38 -0.74 -4.35 -7.84
CA GLU A 38 -1.00 -5.53 -8.66
C GLU A 38 -1.81 -5.19 -9.93
N ARG A 39 -2.81 -4.29 -9.85
CA ARG A 39 -3.53 -3.83 -11.05
C ARG A 39 -2.62 -3.05 -11.99
N ALA A 40 -1.75 -2.19 -11.46
CA ALA A 40 -0.78 -1.45 -12.27
C ALA A 40 0.20 -2.40 -12.97
N GLN A 41 0.68 -3.43 -12.26
CA GLN A 41 1.53 -4.47 -12.84
C GLN A 41 0.81 -5.28 -13.93
N LEU A 42 -0.43 -5.67 -13.67
CA LEU A 42 -1.24 -6.44 -14.60
C LEU A 42 -1.56 -5.66 -15.88
N ALA A 43 -1.75 -4.34 -15.77
CA ALA A 43 -1.99 -3.47 -16.92
C ALA A 43 -0.81 -3.47 -17.91
N THR A 44 0.42 -3.62 -17.41
CA THR A 44 1.67 -3.56 -18.20
C THR A 44 2.29 -4.94 -18.49
N ALA A 45 1.68 -6.03 -18.01
CA ALA A 45 2.25 -7.39 -18.08
C ALA A 45 2.33 -8.02 -19.48
N GLY A 46 1.79 -7.38 -20.52
CA GLY A 46 1.80 -7.91 -21.90
C GLY A 46 0.96 -9.18 -22.10
N LEU A 47 0.09 -9.52 -21.15
CA LEU A 47 -0.76 -10.71 -21.21
C LEU A 47 -1.94 -10.54 -22.16
N PRO A 48 -2.37 -11.62 -22.85
CA PRO A 48 -3.66 -11.67 -23.54
C PRO A 48 -4.81 -11.32 -22.60
N GLU A 49 -5.86 -10.71 -23.12
CA GLU A 49 -7.03 -10.24 -22.33
C GLU A 49 -7.62 -11.35 -21.45
N ALA A 50 -7.88 -12.53 -22.01
CA ALA A 50 -8.44 -13.66 -21.26
C ALA A 50 -7.53 -14.19 -20.14
N GLU A 51 -6.21 -14.00 -20.23
CA GLU A 51 -5.27 -14.34 -19.15
C GLU A 51 -5.21 -13.23 -18.11
N ARG A 52 -5.21 -11.97 -18.56
CA ARG A 52 -5.28 -10.80 -17.71
C ARG A 52 -6.50 -10.84 -16.79
N ASP A 53 -7.67 -11.15 -17.32
CA ASP A 53 -8.92 -11.23 -16.54
C ASP A 53 -8.86 -12.33 -15.49
N ARG A 54 -8.33 -13.51 -15.86
CA ARG A 54 -8.13 -14.62 -14.91
C ARG A 54 -7.23 -14.21 -13.74
N VAL A 55 -6.15 -13.49 -14.02
CA VAL A 55 -5.25 -12.98 -12.97
C VAL A 55 -5.92 -11.86 -12.16
N ALA A 56 -6.67 -10.96 -12.80
CA ALA A 56 -7.36 -9.85 -12.13
C ALA A 56 -8.32 -10.34 -11.04
N HIS A 57 -8.96 -11.49 -11.25
CA HIS A 57 -9.85 -12.11 -10.26
C HIS A 57 -9.14 -12.56 -8.98
N LEU A 58 -7.81 -12.79 -9.00
CA LEU A 58 -7.04 -13.20 -7.83
C LEU A 58 -6.64 -12.02 -6.92
N ILE A 59 -6.61 -10.80 -7.46
CA ILE A 59 -6.14 -9.61 -6.73
C ILE A 59 -7.00 -9.33 -5.50
N ALA A 60 -8.33 -9.36 -5.64
CA ALA A 60 -9.24 -9.06 -4.53
C ALA A 60 -9.16 -10.10 -3.38
N PRO A 61 -9.20 -11.42 -3.65
CA PRO A 61 -8.96 -12.44 -2.62
C PRO A 61 -7.62 -12.28 -1.88
N MET A 62 -6.53 -12.02 -2.61
CA MET A 62 -5.20 -11.82 -2.01
C MET A 62 -5.15 -10.57 -1.14
N ARG A 63 -5.73 -9.46 -1.61
CA ARG A 63 -5.89 -8.23 -0.82
C ARG A 63 -6.62 -8.51 0.48
N ASP A 64 -7.73 -9.24 0.41
CA ASP A 64 -8.56 -9.51 1.58
C ASP A 64 -7.84 -10.45 2.56
N ALA A 65 -7.05 -11.40 2.07
CA ALA A 65 -6.17 -12.24 2.88
C ALA A 65 -5.12 -11.42 3.63
N LEU A 66 -4.46 -10.47 2.96
CA LEU A 66 -3.53 -9.53 3.57
C LEU A 66 -4.21 -8.68 4.66
N ILE A 67 -5.40 -8.13 4.38
CA ILE A 67 -6.15 -7.31 5.35
C ILE A 67 -6.49 -8.15 6.60
N ARG A 68 -6.93 -9.40 6.42
CA ARG A 68 -7.19 -10.31 7.53
C ARG A 68 -5.93 -10.60 8.34
N ALA A 69 -4.84 -11.01 7.69
CA ALA A 69 -3.57 -11.28 8.37
C ALA A 69 -3.07 -10.07 9.18
N CYS A 70 -3.20 -8.87 8.61
CA CYS A 70 -2.84 -7.63 9.28
C CYS A 70 -3.71 -7.35 10.52
N THR A 71 -5.02 -7.59 10.42
CA THR A 71 -5.99 -7.28 11.47
C THR A 71 -5.96 -8.31 12.60
N GLU A 72 -5.97 -9.61 12.26
CA GLU A 72 -6.01 -10.72 13.22
C GLU A 72 -4.73 -10.83 14.05
N HIS A 73 -3.61 -10.39 13.50
CA HIS A 73 -2.29 -10.46 14.16
C HIS A 73 -1.75 -9.10 14.59
N ALA A 74 -2.62 -8.08 14.62
CA ALA A 74 -2.32 -6.75 15.14
C ALA A 74 -0.95 -6.21 14.67
N TRP A 75 -0.74 -6.18 13.34
CA TRP A 75 0.50 -5.66 12.77
C TRP A 75 0.84 -4.28 13.34
N THR A 76 2.12 -4.02 13.56
CA THR A 76 2.56 -2.74 14.13
C THR A 76 2.25 -1.57 13.19
N VAL A 77 2.23 -0.35 13.74
CA VAL A 77 2.10 0.87 12.92
C VAL A 77 3.21 0.92 11.86
N ALA A 78 4.45 0.58 12.23
CA ALA A 78 5.59 0.57 11.30
C ALA A 78 5.38 -0.38 10.12
N ALA A 79 4.88 -1.60 10.36
CA ALA A 79 4.56 -2.53 9.30
C ALA A 79 3.46 -1.97 8.39
N ARG A 80 2.35 -1.49 8.96
CA ARG A 80 1.23 -0.94 8.17
C ARG A 80 1.65 0.27 7.33
N THR A 81 2.50 1.14 7.88
CA THR A 81 3.07 2.27 7.15
C THR A 81 3.96 1.81 5.99
N CYS A 82 4.86 0.85 6.23
CA CYS A 82 5.70 0.32 5.16
C CYS A 82 4.85 -0.19 3.98
N PHE A 83 3.86 -1.04 4.27
CA PHE A 83 2.99 -1.60 3.24
C PHE A 83 2.09 -0.55 2.55
N SER A 84 1.61 0.47 3.26
CA SER A 84 0.79 1.53 2.65
C SER A 84 1.60 2.45 1.74
N ASP A 85 2.86 2.68 2.07
CA ASP A 85 3.71 3.69 1.43
C ASP A 85 4.64 3.10 0.36
N ALA A 86 4.68 1.77 0.23
CA ALA A 86 5.53 1.07 -0.73
C ALA A 86 5.34 1.61 -2.16
N GLY A 87 6.42 2.08 -2.79
CA GLY A 87 6.38 2.73 -4.10
C GLY A 87 6.07 1.78 -5.26
N ASP A 88 6.50 0.52 -5.14
CA ASP A 88 6.33 -0.52 -6.13
C ASP A 88 6.15 -1.89 -5.47
N ARG A 89 6.00 -2.92 -6.30
CA ARG A 89 5.78 -4.30 -5.87
C ARG A 89 6.97 -4.89 -5.11
N ALA A 90 8.21 -4.56 -5.50
CA ALA A 90 9.40 -5.04 -4.82
C ALA A 90 9.53 -4.42 -3.42
N GLY A 91 9.31 -3.11 -3.31
CA GLY A 91 9.24 -2.40 -2.04
C GLY A 91 8.10 -2.90 -1.14
N PHE A 92 6.97 -3.29 -1.73
CA PHE A 92 5.85 -3.86 -0.99
C PHE A 92 6.24 -5.19 -0.33
N TYR A 93 6.86 -6.12 -1.06
CA TYR A 93 7.32 -7.39 -0.50
C TYR A 93 8.50 -7.21 0.48
N ALA A 94 9.35 -6.19 0.29
CA ALA A 94 10.41 -5.87 1.25
C ALA A 94 9.87 -5.50 2.65
N CYS A 95 8.63 -5.01 2.74
CA CYS A 95 7.98 -4.70 4.02
C CYS A 95 7.67 -5.93 4.87
N GLU A 96 7.74 -7.15 4.33
CA GLU A 96 7.64 -8.37 5.14
C GLU A 96 8.71 -8.44 6.24
N SER A 97 9.86 -7.77 6.05
CA SER A 97 10.89 -7.60 7.08
C SER A 97 10.43 -6.86 8.34
N GLN A 98 9.32 -6.11 8.27
CA GLN A 98 8.71 -5.41 9.41
C GLN A 98 7.82 -6.33 10.26
N LEU A 99 7.55 -7.54 9.77
CA LEU A 99 6.71 -8.53 10.44
C LEU A 99 7.55 -9.46 11.30
N THR A 100 6.95 -10.00 12.35
CA THR A 100 7.57 -11.11 13.08
C THR A 100 7.60 -12.37 12.22
N PRO A 101 8.48 -13.36 12.53
CA PRO A 101 8.49 -14.63 11.80
C PRO A 101 7.14 -15.35 11.79
N GLU A 102 6.38 -15.26 12.89
CA GLU A 102 5.03 -15.80 12.95
C GLU A 102 4.09 -15.08 11.99
N GLN A 103 4.09 -13.74 11.98
CA GLN A 103 3.25 -12.95 11.08
C GLN A 103 3.59 -13.22 9.59
N GLN A 104 4.87 -13.40 9.25
CA GLN A 104 5.31 -13.79 7.90
C GLN A 104 4.75 -15.18 7.53
N ALA A 105 4.89 -16.17 8.41
CA ALA A 105 4.36 -17.51 8.17
C ALA A 105 2.83 -17.50 7.98
N ARG A 106 2.11 -16.68 8.75
CA ARG A 106 0.66 -16.52 8.62
C ARG A 106 0.26 -15.83 7.33
N LEU A 107 0.98 -14.78 6.92
CA LEU A 107 0.75 -14.11 5.65
C LEU A 107 0.95 -15.07 4.47
N ALA A 108 2.04 -15.85 4.48
CA ALA A 108 2.31 -16.86 3.47
C ALA A 108 1.21 -17.94 3.42
N ALA A 109 0.76 -18.43 4.59
CA ALA A 109 -0.34 -19.39 4.67
C ALA A 109 -1.68 -18.81 4.21
N ALA A 110 -1.89 -17.50 4.35
CA ALA A 110 -3.09 -16.81 3.90
C ALA A 110 -3.12 -16.61 2.37
N ALA A 111 -1.96 -16.51 1.73
CA ALA A 111 -1.83 -16.41 0.28
C ALA A 111 -1.93 -17.76 -0.46
N ALA A 112 -1.82 -18.88 0.26
CA ALA A 112 -1.90 -20.24 -0.31
C ALA A 112 -3.32 -20.85 -0.29
N LYS A 113 -4.33 -20.10 0.13
CA LYS A 113 -5.74 -20.53 0.23
C LYS A 113 -6.61 -19.80 -0.78
#